data_AF-A0A8J6FJT6-F1
#
_entry.id   AF-A0A8J6FJT6-F1
#
_cell.length_a   1.000
_cell.length_b   1.000
_cell.length_c   1.000
_cell.angle_alpha   90.00
_cell.angle_beta   90.00
_cell.angle_gamma   90.00
#
_symmetry.space_group_name_H-M   'P 1'
#
loop_
_entity.id
_entity.type
_entity.pdbx_description
1 polymer ?
#
loop_
_entity_poly.entity_id
_entity_poly.type
_entity_poly.pdbx_seq_one_letter_code
_entity_poly.pdbx_strand_id
1 'polypeptide(L)'
;MEQLSGTSPRAVRAGEPCSPVDNVTSSDLRGILESSAEHYLHIRQHHGSSAELFSCPDGEKIKVDGNSVLHAPLYRDEDSQKMLLLVNPKKRDSVLAVYLKDKWWGVDELLQSCIPVQQGLKQVQTCGERIVLFVLNCLVCGFTESGDSENGVCFLPHSAGELAKIFWHHGEAVAFYTYKNKGSLCDRSSHCYLLPVLDTIFVRKKWRRHGFGIAMLQDFCQTFVQEVALGISSPISPEMYHGKKSLM
;
A
#
# COMPACT_ATOMS: atom_id res chain seq x y z
N MET A 1 -9.16 31.96 18.72
CA MET A 1 -9.33 30.64 19.35
C MET A 1 -10.65 30.08 18.85
N GLU A 2 -10.64 29.45 17.69
CA GLU A 2 -11.79 28.67 17.22
C GLU A 2 -11.55 27.21 17.58
N GLN A 3 -12.49 26.63 18.31
CA GLN A 3 -12.48 25.23 18.70
C GLN A 3 -12.81 24.39 17.47
N LEU A 4 -11.83 23.60 17.00
CA LEU A 4 -12.08 22.53 16.05
C LEU A 4 -12.79 21.39 16.79
N SER A 5 -14.04 21.17 16.41
CA SER A 5 -14.89 20.06 16.84
C SER A 5 -14.17 18.73 16.62
N GLY A 6 -13.78 18.07 17.70
CA GLY A 6 -13.19 16.73 17.66
C GLY A 6 -14.23 15.72 17.20
N THR A 7 -14.04 15.17 16.00
CA THR A 7 -14.66 13.92 15.59
C THR A 7 -14.10 12.82 16.49
N SER A 8 -14.97 12.25 17.32
CA SER A 8 -14.67 11.09 18.17
C SER A 8 -14.05 9.97 17.33
N PRO A 9 -13.00 9.27 17.82
CA PRO A 9 -12.54 8.05 17.18
C PRO A 9 -13.72 7.07 17.12
N ARG A 10 -13.95 6.52 15.92
CA ARG A 10 -15.00 5.53 15.67
C ARG A 10 -14.67 4.29 16.49
N ALA A 11 -15.38 4.10 17.60
CA ALA A 11 -15.27 2.87 18.39
C ALA A 11 -15.62 1.69 17.48
N VAL A 12 -14.67 0.75 17.33
CA VAL A 12 -14.90 -0.51 16.61
C VAL A 12 -16.10 -1.19 17.28
N ARG A 13 -17.17 -1.40 16.52
CA ARG A 13 -18.37 -2.06 17.05
C ARG A 13 -18.04 -3.52 17.32
N ALA A 14 -18.45 -4.04 18.48
CA ALA A 14 -18.31 -5.45 18.78
C ALA A 14 -18.98 -6.29 17.67
N GLY A 15 -18.17 -7.05 16.93
CA GLY A 15 -18.62 -7.90 15.81
C GLY A 15 -18.19 -7.44 14.40
N GLU A 16 -17.54 -6.28 14.23
CA GLU A 16 -16.87 -5.97 12.97
C GLU A 16 -15.66 -6.91 12.78
N PRO A 17 -15.52 -7.57 11.61
CA PRO A 17 -14.39 -8.45 11.39
C PRO A 17 -13.09 -7.64 11.48
N CYS A 18 -12.13 -8.16 12.26
CA CYS A 18 -10.79 -7.63 12.34
C CYS A 18 -10.19 -7.50 10.93
N SER A 19 -9.37 -6.46 10.69
CA SER A 19 -8.75 -6.25 9.38
C SER A 19 -8.07 -7.53 8.89
N PRO A 20 -8.25 -7.94 7.62
CA PRO A 20 -7.73 -9.23 7.14
C PRO A 20 -6.21 -9.29 7.15
N VAL A 21 -5.56 -8.13 7.16
CA VAL A 21 -4.10 -7.97 7.21
C VAL A 21 -3.54 -7.95 8.63
N ASP A 22 -4.39 -7.84 9.66
CA ASP A 22 -3.92 -7.90 11.05
C ASP A 22 -3.47 -9.34 11.40
N ASN A 23 -2.30 -9.45 12.04
CA ASN A 23 -1.71 -10.70 12.52
C ASN A 23 -1.49 -11.79 11.46
N VAL A 24 -1.30 -11.43 10.18
CA VAL A 24 -0.98 -12.39 9.12
C VAL A 24 0.44 -12.94 9.32
N THR A 25 0.53 -14.24 9.61
CA THR A 25 1.79 -14.99 9.67
C THR A 25 2.28 -15.39 8.28
N SER A 26 3.51 -15.91 8.18
CA SER A 26 4.04 -16.40 6.90
C SER A 26 3.28 -17.63 6.36
N SER A 27 2.80 -18.51 7.25
CA SER A 27 1.93 -19.63 6.85
C SER A 27 0.57 -19.13 6.35
N ASP A 28 0.01 -18.11 6.99
CA ASP A 28 -1.25 -17.51 6.55
C ASP A 28 -1.08 -16.86 5.17
N LEU A 29 0.01 -16.13 4.94
CA LEU A 29 0.29 -15.52 3.63
C LEU A 29 0.31 -16.57 2.52
N ARG A 30 0.97 -17.70 2.75
CA ARG A 30 1.00 -18.79 1.76
C ARG A 30 -0.40 -19.31 1.46
N GLY A 31 -1.20 -19.61 2.48
CA GLY A 31 -2.57 -20.08 2.29
C GLY A 31 -3.47 -19.05 1.60
N ILE A 32 -3.30 -17.76 1.90
CA ILE A 32 -3.99 -16.65 1.22
C ILE A 32 -3.67 -16.62 -0.28
N LEU A 33 -2.40 -16.75 -0.65
CA LEU A 33 -1.97 -16.72 -2.04
C LEU A 33 -2.42 -17.98 -2.81
N GLU A 34 -2.39 -19.15 -2.16
CA GLU A 34 -2.90 -20.40 -2.72
C GLU A 34 -4.42 -20.32 -2.98
N SER A 35 -5.20 -19.91 -1.98
CA SER A 35 -6.66 -19.69 -2.13
C SER A 35 -6.97 -18.64 -3.21
N SER A 36 -6.19 -17.57 -3.30
CA SER A 36 -6.34 -16.56 -4.37
C SER A 36 -6.13 -17.16 -5.77
N ALA A 37 -5.11 -18.01 -5.94
CA ALA A 37 -4.84 -18.66 -7.21
C ALA A 37 -5.93 -19.67 -7.61
N GLU A 38 -6.43 -20.45 -6.65
CA GLU A 38 -7.54 -21.38 -6.85
C GLU A 38 -8.82 -20.65 -7.25
N HIS A 39 -9.16 -19.57 -6.53
CA HIS A 39 -10.34 -18.77 -6.82
C HIS A 39 -10.25 -18.11 -8.21
N TYR A 40 -9.08 -17.62 -8.60
CA TYR A 40 -8.85 -17.09 -9.95
C TYR A 40 -9.07 -18.15 -11.03
N LEU A 41 -8.56 -19.37 -10.85
CA LEU A 41 -8.78 -20.48 -11.79
C LEU A 41 -10.26 -20.83 -11.88
N HIS A 42 -10.96 -20.87 -10.73
CA HIS A 42 -12.40 -21.09 -10.69
C HIS A 42 -13.15 -20.03 -11.52
N ILE A 43 -12.84 -18.74 -11.33
CA ILE A 43 -13.46 -17.65 -12.12
C ILE A 43 -13.18 -17.81 -13.62
N ARG A 44 -11.95 -18.18 -14.00
CA ARG A 44 -11.54 -18.35 -15.41
C ARG A 44 -12.24 -19.52 -16.08
N GLN A 45 -12.38 -20.65 -15.40
CA GLN A 45 -13.01 -21.86 -15.94
C GLN A 45 -14.52 -21.68 -16.15
N HIS A 46 -15.17 -20.87 -15.31
CA HIS A 46 -16.63 -20.71 -15.34
C HIS A 46 -17.11 -19.59 -16.30
N HIS A 47 -16.24 -19.03 -17.16
CA HIS A 47 -16.56 -18.14 -18.30
C HIS A 47 -17.76 -17.17 -18.12
N GLY A 48 -17.84 -16.49 -16.97
CA GLY A 48 -18.90 -15.50 -16.69
C GLY A 48 -20.23 -16.08 -16.18
N SER A 49 -20.29 -17.36 -15.82
CA SER A 49 -21.41 -18.00 -15.11
C SER A 49 -21.39 -17.73 -13.60
N SER A 50 -20.37 -17.03 -13.09
CA SER A 50 -20.32 -16.66 -11.68
C SER A 50 -21.47 -15.73 -11.31
N ALA A 51 -22.22 -16.10 -10.27
CA ALA A 51 -23.24 -15.27 -9.64
C ALA A 51 -22.65 -14.32 -8.57
N GLU A 52 -21.33 -14.35 -8.38
CA GLU A 52 -20.66 -13.56 -7.37
C GLU A 52 -20.65 -12.07 -7.75
N LEU A 53 -21.08 -11.25 -6.79
CA LEU A 53 -21.18 -9.80 -6.92
C LEU A 53 -20.42 -9.14 -5.77
N PHE A 54 -19.55 -8.21 -6.11
CA PHE A 54 -18.95 -7.29 -5.15
C PHE A 54 -19.79 -6.02 -5.05
N SER A 55 -20.07 -5.55 -3.83
CA SER A 55 -20.80 -4.30 -3.61
C SER A 55 -19.81 -3.20 -3.24
N CYS A 56 -19.69 -2.21 -4.12
CA CYS A 56 -18.86 -1.04 -3.91
C CYS A 56 -19.44 -0.14 -2.79
N PRO A 57 -18.62 0.72 -2.15
CA PRO A 57 -19.08 1.66 -1.13
C PRO A 57 -20.16 2.65 -1.61
N ASP A 58 -20.19 2.95 -2.91
CA ASP A 58 -21.19 3.80 -3.56
C ASP A 58 -22.50 3.06 -3.92
N GLY A 59 -22.57 1.76 -3.62
CA GLY A 59 -23.70 0.88 -3.92
C GLY A 59 -23.67 0.24 -5.31
N GLU A 60 -22.69 0.56 -6.18
CA GLU A 60 -22.51 -0.13 -7.45
C GLU A 60 -22.20 -1.62 -7.20
N LYS A 61 -22.81 -2.51 -7.97
CA LYS A 61 -22.51 -3.94 -7.91
C LYS A 61 -21.66 -4.34 -9.12
N ILE A 62 -20.50 -4.92 -8.84
CA ILE A 62 -19.57 -5.39 -9.84
C ILE A 62 -19.63 -6.90 -9.90
N LYS A 63 -19.87 -7.43 -11.10
CA LYS A 63 -19.81 -8.86 -11.34
C LYS A 63 -18.36 -9.33 -11.29
N VAL A 64 -18.10 -10.38 -10.51
CA VAL A 64 -16.78 -11.03 -10.44
C VAL A 64 -16.70 -12.07 -11.54
N ASP A 65 -15.96 -11.75 -12.60
CA ASP A 65 -15.72 -12.63 -13.74
C ASP A 65 -14.32 -12.40 -14.33
N GLY A 66 -13.96 -13.17 -15.36
CA GLY A 66 -12.63 -13.10 -15.98
C GLY A 66 -12.24 -11.75 -16.59
N ASN A 67 -13.17 -10.81 -16.75
CA ASN A 67 -12.91 -9.46 -17.24
C ASN A 67 -12.78 -8.43 -16.11
N SER A 68 -13.21 -8.76 -14.90
CA SER A 68 -13.11 -7.89 -13.72
C SER A 68 -12.03 -8.33 -12.74
N VAL A 69 -11.30 -9.43 -13.00
CA VAL A 69 -10.19 -9.87 -12.13
C VAL A 69 -8.81 -9.83 -12.80
N LEU A 70 -7.80 -9.49 -12.00
CA LEU A 70 -6.39 -9.40 -12.39
C LEU A 70 -5.49 -10.03 -11.32
N HIS A 71 -4.42 -10.70 -11.74
CA HIS A 71 -3.30 -11.04 -10.85
C HIS A 71 -2.23 -9.94 -10.90
N ALA A 72 -1.80 -9.48 -9.74
CA ALA A 72 -0.67 -8.57 -9.59
C ALA A 72 0.40 -9.21 -8.70
N PRO A 73 1.69 -9.15 -9.07
CA PRO A 73 2.74 -9.68 -8.21
C PRO A 73 2.80 -8.91 -6.89
N LEU A 74 2.92 -9.62 -5.76
CA LEU A 74 3.09 -8.99 -4.45
C LEU A 74 4.49 -8.37 -4.33
N TYR A 75 5.49 -9.01 -4.94
CA TYR A 75 6.87 -8.56 -4.98
C TYR A 75 7.37 -8.53 -6.43
N ARG A 76 8.15 -7.52 -6.81
CA ARG A 76 8.68 -7.40 -8.18
C ARG A 76 9.74 -8.43 -8.55
N ASP A 77 10.37 -9.03 -7.55
CA ASP A 77 11.43 -10.01 -7.67
C ASP A 77 10.94 -11.46 -7.50
N GLU A 78 9.63 -11.65 -7.31
CA GLU A 78 9.01 -12.97 -7.12
C GLU A 78 7.71 -13.11 -7.94
N ASP A 79 7.78 -13.90 -9.01
CA ASP A 79 6.65 -14.09 -9.92
C ASP A 79 5.61 -15.10 -9.41
N SER A 80 5.95 -15.95 -8.43
CA SER A 80 5.00 -16.96 -7.93
C SER A 80 3.94 -16.38 -6.99
N GLN A 81 4.25 -15.30 -6.29
CA GLN A 81 3.40 -14.73 -5.25
C GLN A 81 2.55 -13.59 -5.82
N LYS A 82 1.30 -13.91 -6.17
CA LYS A 82 0.37 -12.98 -6.82
C LYS A 82 -0.87 -12.72 -5.97
N MET A 83 -1.24 -11.46 -5.89
CA MET A 83 -2.48 -10.98 -5.30
C MET A 83 -3.58 -11.00 -6.35
N LEU A 84 -4.77 -11.45 -5.96
CA LEU A 84 -5.95 -11.40 -6.81
C LEU A 84 -6.73 -10.10 -6.56
N LEU A 85 -6.83 -9.28 -7.60
CA LEU A 85 -7.44 -7.97 -7.59
C LEU A 85 -8.77 -8.00 -8.35
N LEU A 86 -9.76 -7.26 -7.84
CA LEU A 86 -10.98 -6.92 -8.55
C LEU A 86 -10.84 -5.51 -9.12
N VAL A 87 -11.02 -5.35 -10.42
CA VAL A 87 -10.95 -4.08 -11.15
C VAL A 87 -12.32 -3.69 -11.67
N ASN A 88 -12.53 -2.38 -11.88
CA ASN A 88 -13.71 -1.92 -12.57
C ASN A 88 -13.58 -2.22 -14.08
N PRO A 89 -14.43 -3.07 -14.68
CA PRO A 89 -14.29 -3.42 -16.10
C PRO A 89 -14.51 -2.22 -17.04
N LYS A 90 -15.23 -1.18 -16.58
CA LYS A 90 -15.46 0.07 -17.32
C LYS A 90 -14.34 1.10 -17.12
N LYS A 91 -13.56 0.98 -16.03
CA LYS A 91 -12.46 1.87 -15.66
C LYS A 91 -11.27 1.02 -15.22
N ARG A 92 -10.54 0.49 -16.19
CA ARG A 92 -9.50 -0.54 -15.95
C ARG A 92 -8.38 -0.07 -15.01
N ASP A 93 -8.20 1.23 -14.86
CA ASP A 93 -7.22 1.83 -13.95
C ASP A 93 -7.74 1.95 -12.51
N SER A 94 -8.90 1.36 -12.19
CA SER A 94 -9.48 1.38 -10.86
C SER A 94 -9.56 -0.03 -10.27
N VAL A 95 -8.74 -0.27 -9.25
CA VAL A 95 -8.83 -1.46 -8.40
C VAL A 95 -9.83 -1.18 -7.28
N LEU A 96 -10.77 -2.11 -7.10
CA LEU A 96 -11.91 -1.98 -6.19
C LEU A 96 -11.72 -2.81 -4.91
N ALA A 97 -11.15 -4.01 -5.05
CA ALA A 97 -10.99 -4.94 -3.95
C ALA A 97 -9.82 -5.90 -4.16
N VAL A 98 -9.39 -6.53 -3.08
CA VAL A 98 -8.41 -7.63 -3.08
C VAL A 98 -9.04 -8.86 -2.44
N TYR A 99 -8.83 -10.03 -3.03
CA TYR A 99 -9.30 -11.28 -2.47
C TYR A 99 -8.30 -11.75 -1.40
N LEU A 100 -8.76 -11.87 -0.15
CA LEU A 100 -7.97 -12.34 1.00
C LEU A 100 -8.84 -13.16 1.94
N LYS A 101 -8.32 -14.29 2.41
CA LYS A 101 -9.01 -15.18 3.38
C LYS A 101 -10.44 -15.50 2.92
N ASP A 102 -10.56 -15.98 1.69
CA ASP A 102 -11.81 -16.42 1.04
C ASP A 102 -12.90 -15.33 0.88
N LYS A 103 -12.49 -14.06 0.82
CA LYS A 103 -13.41 -12.93 0.70
C LYS A 103 -12.78 -11.77 -0.08
N TRP A 104 -13.60 -11.02 -0.80
CA TRP A 104 -13.25 -9.72 -1.37
C TRP A 104 -13.29 -8.60 -0.32
N TRP A 105 -12.19 -7.87 -0.19
CA TRP A 105 -12.04 -6.74 0.72
C TRP A 105 -11.81 -5.44 -0.04
N GLY A 106 -12.55 -4.39 0.31
CA GLY A 106 -12.37 -3.09 -0.31
C GLY A 106 -11.00 -2.49 -0.01
N VAL A 107 -10.45 -1.71 -0.94
CA VAL A 107 -9.11 -1.10 -0.79
C VAL A 107 -8.97 -0.33 0.52
N ASP A 108 -9.95 0.51 0.87
CA ASP A 108 -9.90 1.29 2.12
C ASP A 108 -10.02 0.43 3.38
N GLU A 109 -10.71 -0.72 3.33
CA GLU A 109 -10.83 -1.65 4.46
C GLU A 109 -9.48 -2.28 4.80
N LEU A 110 -8.67 -2.59 3.77
CA LEU A 110 -7.32 -3.15 3.92
C LEU A 110 -6.32 -2.16 4.54
N LEU A 111 -6.64 -0.88 4.51
CA LEU A 111 -5.83 0.18 5.11
C LEU A 111 -6.25 0.52 6.53
N GLN A 112 -7.29 -0.12 7.07
CA GLN A 112 -7.65 -0.02 8.47
C GLN A 112 -6.97 -1.15 9.24
N SER A 113 -6.56 -0.87 10.48
CA SER A 113 -6.16 -1.87 11.46
C SER A 113 -7.09 -1.78 12.66
N CYS A 114 -7.43 -2.93 13.22
CA CYS A 114 -8.18 -3.03 14.47
C CYS A 114 -7.26 -3.08 15.68
N ILE A 115 -5.93 -3.00 15.48
CA ILE A 115 -4.94 -3.05 16.55
C ILE A 115 -4.86 -1.66 17.22
N PRO A 116 -5.22 -1.52 18.51
CA PRO A 116 -5.41 -0.21 19.18
C PRO A 116 -4.17 0.69 19.28
N VAL A 117 -2.99 0.17 18.94
CA VAL A 117 -1.69 0.83 19.13
C VAL A 117 -1.02 1.28 17.82
N GLN A 118 -1.66 1.07 16.67
CA GLN A 118 -1.08 1.49 15.39
C GLN A 118 -1.23 3.01 15.20
N GLN A 119 -0.26 3.74 15.72
CA GLN A 119 -0.11 5.19 15.57
C GLN A 119 1.36 5.54 15.28
N GLY A 120 1.56 6.50 14.39
CA GLY A 120 2.88 6.99 13.98
C GLY A 120 3.56 6.10 12.95
N LEU A 121 4.84 6.35 12.73
CA LEU A 121 5.66 5.58 11.80
C LEU A 121 6.06 4.23 12.41
N LYS A 122 5.80 3.16 11.66
CA LYS A 122 6.12 1.78 12.05
C LYS A 122 6.88 1.08 10.94
N GLN A 123 7.97 0.40 11.30
CA GLN A 123 8.72 -0.44 10.38
C GLN A 123 7.84 -1.60 9.91
N VAL A 124 7.84 -1.86 8.60
CA VAL A 124 7.19 -3.05 8.03
C VAL A 124 7.97 -4.29 8.45
N GLN A 125 7.33 -5.18 9.21
CA GLN A 125 7.93 -6.42 9.73
C GLN A 125 7.10 -7.67 9.43
N THR A 126 5.79 -7.51 9.28
CA THR A 126 4.84 -8.61 9.12
C THR A 126 4.38 -8.78 7.66
N CYS A 127 3.90 -9.97 7.32
CA CYS A 127 3.27 -10.23 6.02
C CYS A 127 2.03 -9.36 5.80
N GLY A 128 1.28 -9.07 6.87
CA GLY A 128 0.15 -8.15 6.85
C GLY A 128 0.55 -6.74 6.45
N GLU A 129 1.56 -6.18 7.09
CA GLU A 129 2.10 -4.86 6.75
C GLU A 129 2.69 -4.82 5.33
N ARG A 130 3.24 -5.94 4.83
CA ARG A 130 3.66 -6.06 3.43
C ARG A 130 2.49 -5.95 2.46
N ILE A 131 1.35 -6.56 2.78
CA ILE A 131 0.11 -6.39 2.00
C ILE A 131 -0.35 -4.93 2.06
N VAL A 132 -0.35 -4.29 3.25
CA VAL A 132 -0.73 -2.86 3.39
C VAL A 132 0.18 -1.96 2.55
N LEU A 133 1.50 -2.21 2.57
CA LEU A 133 2.46 -1.49 1.74
C LEU A 133 2.17 -1.67 0.25
N PHE A 134 1.87 -2.89 -0.19
CA PHE A 134 1.44 -3.19 -1.57
C PHE A 134 0.16 -2.43 -1.93
N VAL A 135 -0.84 -2.39 -1.06
CA VAL A 135 -2.09 -1.66 -1.27
C VAL A 135 -1.81 -0.15 -1.41
N LEU A 136 -1.03 0.45 -0.52
CA LEU A 136 -0.68 1.87 -0.60
C LEU A 136 0.09 2.20 -1.88
N ASN A 137 1.09 1.39 -2.23
CA ASN A 137 1.99 1.66 -3.35
C ASN A 137 1.33 1.38 -4.70
N CYS A 138 0.84 0.15 -4.89
CA CYS A 138 0.35 -0.27 -6.19
C CYS A 138 -1.09 0.19 -6.39
N LEU A 139 -1.98 -0.03 -5.41
CA LEU A 139 -3.42 0.18 -5.61
C LEU A 139 -3.84 1.63 -5.39
N VAL A 140 -3.35 2.28 -4.33
CA VAL A 140 -3.71 3.67 -4.05
C VAL A 140 -2.85 4.63 -4.86
N CYS A 141 -1.52 4.59 -4.69
CA CYS A 141 -0.64 5.47 -5.43
C CYS A 141 -0.66 5.17 -6.94
N GLY A 142 -0.57 3.90 -7.35
CA GLY A 142 -0.47 3.49 -8.76
C GLY A 142 -1.79 3.48 -9.54
N PHE A 143 -2.89 2.96 -8.98
CA PHE A 143 -4.18 2.88 -9.70
C PHE A 143 -5.12 4.04 -9.36
N THR A 144 -5.31 4.34 -8.07
CA THR A 144 -6.40 5.24 -7.64
C THR A 144 -6.03 6.73 -7.72
N GLU A 145 -4.78 7.08 -7.41
CA GLU A 145 -4.34 8.49 -7.25
C GLU A 145 -3.41 8.98 -8.38
N SER A 146 -3.08 8.15 -9.37
CA SER A 146 -2.18 8.46 -10.52
C SER A 146 -2.73 9.45 -11.55
N GLY A 147 -3.86 10.11 -11.28
CA GLY A 147 -4.66 10.84 -12.28
C GLY A 147 -3.86 11.65 -13.31
N ASP A 148 -4.13 11.41 -14.60
CA ASP A 148 -3.77 12.15 -15.81
C ASP A 148 -2.36 12.78 -15.90
N SER A 149 -1.36 12.29 -15.16
CA SER A 149 0.02 12.67 -15.44
C SER A 149 0.45 11.96 -16.72
N GLU A 150 0.93 12.71 -17.73
CA GLU A 150 1.47 12.18 -18.99
C GLU A 150 2.61 11.14 -18.80
N ASN A 151 3.09 10.98 -17.56
CA ASN A 151 4.03 9.96 -17.13
C ASN A 151 3.40 9.04 -16.06
N GLY A 152 2.30 8.35 -16.37
CA GLY A 152 1.60 7.39 -15.50
C GLY A 152 2.46 6.21 -15.04
N VAL A 153 3.49 6.49 -14.24
CA VAL A 153 4.39 5.49 -13.68
C VAL A 153 3.71 4.98 -12.41
N CYS A 154 2.96 3.90 -12.56
CA CYS A 154 2.65 3.05 -11.42
C CYS A 154 3.97 2.62 -10.78
N PHE A 155 4.13 2.80 -9.47
CA PHE A 155 5.23 2.15 -8.78
C PHE A 155 5.03 0.64 -8.88
N LEU A 156 6.02 -0.05 -9.45
CA LEU A 156 6.09 -1.50 -9.40
C LEU A 156 6.02 -1.94 -7.93
N PRO A 157 5.53 -3.17 -7.66
CA PRO A 157 5.63 -3.74 -6.32
C PRO A 157 7.06 -3.64 -5.79
N HIS A 158 7.21 -3.44 -4.50
CA HIS A 158 8.52 -3.43 -3.87
C HIS A 158 9.15 -4.83 -3.91
N SER A 159 10.48 -4.92 -3.79
CA SER A 159 11.11 -6.22 -3.60
C SER A 159 10.73 -6.80 -2.23
N ALA A 160 10.86 -8.12 -2.05
CA ALA A 160 10.59 -8.75 -0.75
C ALA A 160 11.45 -8.17 0.39
N GLY A 161 12.68 -7.76 0.06
CA GLY A 161 13.65 -7.17 0.98
C GLY A 161 13.55 -5.66 1.18
N GLU A 162 12.64 -4.96 0.48
CA GLU A 162 12.56 -3.50 0.53
C GLU A 162 12.30 -3.00 1.96
N LEU A 163 13.09 -2.04 2.44
CA LEU A 163 12.84 -1.46 3.77
C LEU A 163 11.80 -0.36 3.64
N ALA A 164 10.81 -0.40 4.52
CA ALA A 164 9.70 0.54 4.49
C ALA A 164 9.17 0.84 5.89
N LYS A 165 8.61 2.04 6.05
CA LYS A 165 7.78 2.38 7.20
C LYS A 165 6.40 2.84 6.72
N ILE A 166 5.36 2.41 7.43
CA ILE A 166 3.98 2.85 7.23
C ILE A 166 3.64 3.87 8.31
N PHE A 167 3.02 4.97 7.92
CA PHE A 167 2.47 5.95 8.84
C PHE A 167 1.02 5.60 9.16
N TRP A 168 0.76 5.24 10.42
CA TRP A 168 -0.57 4.97 10.92
C TRP A 168 -1.13 6.19 11.65
N HIS A 169 -2.38 6.54 11.35
CA HIS A 169 -3.08 7.65 11.99
C HIS A 169 -4.51 7.21 12.32
N HIS A 170 -4.82 7.12 13.61
CA HIS A 170 -6.10 6.64 14.14
C HIS A 170 -6.50 5.26 13.59
N GLY A 171 -5.54 4.33 13.49
CA GLY A 171 -5.77 2.98 12.97
C GLY A 171 -5.83 2.90 11.44
N GLU A 172 -5.70 4.01 10.72
CA GLU A 172 -5.65 4.02 9.26
C GLU A 172 -4.20 4.19 8.75
N ALA A 173 -3.79 3.39 7.77
CA ALA A 173 -2.53 3.57 7.05
C ALA A 173 -2.67 4.73 6.05
N VAL A 174 -2.03 5.86 6.35
CA VAL A 174 -2.23 7.13 5.62
C VAL A 174 -1.11 7.46 4.65
N ALA A 175 0.09 6.93 4.90
CA ALA A 175 1.29 7.23 4.15
C ALA A 175 2.33 6.10 4.31
N PHE A 176 3.33 6.08 3.46
CA PHE A 176 4.51 5.24 3.64
C PHE A 176 5.75 5.91 3.06
N TYR A 177 6.91 5.42 3.45
CA TYR A 177 8.14 5.65 2.72
C TYR A 177 9.00 4.39 2.67
N THR A 178 9.80 4.26 1.63
CA THR A 178 10.82 3.22 1.47
C THR A 178 12.22 3.82 1.48
N TYR A 179 13.20 3.01 1.84
CA TYR A 179 14.58 3.46 1.91
C TYR A 179 15.58 2.33 1.69
N LYS A 180 16.77 2.72 1.27
CA LYS A 180 17.91 1.83 1.05
C LYS A 180 18.99 2.16 2.07
N ASN A 181 19.60 1.13 2.65
CA ASN A 181 20.72 1.32 3.56
C ASN A 181 22.01 1.56 2.76
N LYS A 182 22.92 2.33 3.33
CA LYS A 182 24.30 2.39 2.84
C LYS A 182 24.89 0.98 2.77
N GLY A 183 25.55 0.67 1.67
CA GLY A 183 26.15 -0.64 1.42
C GLY A 183 25.21 -1.69 0.85
N SER A 184 23.89 -1.46 0.80
CA SER A 184 22.98 -2.39 0.10
C SER A 184 23.18 -2.31 -1.41
N LEU A 185 22.97 -3.43 -2.11
CA LEU A 185 23.07 -3.49 -3.56
C LEU A 185 22.04 -2.56 -4.20
N CYS A 186 22.46 -1.79 -5.20
CA CYS A 186 21.57 -1.00 -6.04
C CYS A 186 20.86 -1.94 -7.01
N ASP A 187 19.53 -1.84 -7.07
CA ASP A 187 18.68 -2.71 -7.88
C ASP A 187 19.21 -2.85 -9.31
N ARG A 188 19.48 -4.09 -9.72
CA ARG A 188 19.98 -4.48 -11.05
C ARG A 188 21.40 -4.00 -11.42
N SER A 189 22.19 -3.57 -10.45
CA SER A 189 23.61 -3.25 -10.66
C SER A 189 24.52 -4.07 -9.73
N SER A 190 25.81 -4.14 -10.06
CA SER A 190 26.85 -4.69 -9.18
C SER A 190 27.39 -3.67 -8.16
N HIS A 191 26.78 -2.49 -8.06
CA HIS A 191 27.22 -1.42 -7.17
C HIS A 191 26.33 -1.35 -5.92
N CYS A 192 26.88 -0.82 -4.83
CA CYS A 192 26.16 -0.57 -3.59
C CYS A 192 25.86 0.92 -3.40
N TYR A 193 24.79 1.24 -2.68
CA TYR A 193 24.49 2.61 -2.28
C TYR A 193 25.61 3.15 -1.37
N LEU A 194 26.14 4.32 -1.72
CA LEU A 194 27.22 4.97 -0.96
C LEU A 194 26.71 5.76 0.25
N LEU A 195 25.41 6.03 0.30
CA LEU A 195 24.69 6.74 1.36
C LEU A 195 23.37 6.00 1.63
N PRO A 196 22.73 6.16 2.79
CA PRO A 196 21.33 5.80 2.92
C PRO A 196 20.50 6.66 1.96
N VAL A 197 19.52 6.05 1.30
CA VAL A 197 18.72 6.71 0.28
C VAL A 197 17.24 6.62 0.64
N LEU A 198 16.56 7.76 0.69
CA LEU A 198 15.11 7.80 0.69
C LEU A 198 14.63 7.48 -0.73
N ASP A 199 13.94 6.36 -0.89
CA ASP A 199 13.66 5.81 -2.21
C ASP A 199 12.28 6.25 -2.72
N THR A 200 11.23 5.95 -1.97
CA THR A 200 9.87 6.36 -2.28
C THR A 200 9.23 7.01 -1.06
N ILE A 201 8.42 8.06 -1.27
CA ILE A 201 7.59 8.67 -0.23
C ILE A 201 6.22 8.96 -0.81
N PHE A 202 5.17 8.57 -0.09
CA PHE A 202 3.80 8.73 -0.55
C PHE A 202 2.88 9.08 0.60
N VAL A 203 1.99 10.04 0.36
CA VAL A 203 0.90 10.43 1.26
C VAL A 203 -0.40 10.40 0.47
N ARG A 204 -1.37 9.62 0.95
CA ARG A 204 -2.71 9.52 0.35
C ARG A 204 -3.34 10.90 0.22
N LYS A 205 -4.01 11.15 -0.90
CA LYS A 205 -4.53 12.47 -1.29
C LYS A 205 -5.37 13.13 -0.20
N LYS A 206 -6.25 12.39 0.46
CA LYS A 206 -7.10 12.88 1.56
C LYS A 206 -6.33 13.32 2.81
N TRP A 207 -5.09 12.85 2.97
CA TRP A 207 -4.20 13.14 4.09
C TRP A 207 -3.03 14.06 3.74
N ARG A 208 -2.91 14.51 2.48
CA ARG A 208 -1.89 15.49 2.08
C ARG A 208 -2.10 16.82 2.83
N ARG A 209 -1.03 17.59 3.01
CA ARG A 209 -1.02 18.89 3.73
C ARG A 209 -1.30 18.81 5.25
N HIS A 210 -1.31 17.62 5.84
CA HIS A 210 -1.45 17.42 7.30
C HIS A 210 -0.10 17.20 8.02
N GLY A 211 1.03 17.44 7.35
CA GLY A 211 2.37 17.31 7.94
C GLY A 211 3.01 15.92 7.87
N PHE A 212 2.30 14.87 7.44
CA PHE A 212 2.84 13.50 7.38
C PHE A 212 4.10 13.36 6.52
N GLY A 213 4.17 14.05 5.38
CA GLY A 213 5.36 14.03 4.52
C GLY A 213 6.61 14.59 5.23
N ILE A 214 6.46 15.69 5.96
CA ILE A 214 7.57 16.28 6.74
C ILE A 214 7.96 15.35 7.89
N ALA A 215 6.99 14.76 8.59
CA ALA A 215 7.26 13.82 9.66
C ALA A 215 8.05 12.58 9.16
N MET A 216 7.74 12.06 7.97
CA MET A 216 8.52 10.97 7.35
C MET A 216 9.94 11.39 6.98
N LEU A 217 10.11 12.60 6.44
CA LEU A 217 11.46 13.13 6.15
C LEU A 217 12.29 13.30 7.42
N GLN A 218 11.69 13.81 8.49
CA GLN A 218 12.34 13.96 9.80
C GLN A 218 12.73 12.61 10.39
N ASP A 219 11.83 11.63 10.38
CA ASP A 219 12.10 10.28 10.86
C ASP A 219 13.20 9.58 10.06
N PHE A 220 13.24 9.75 8.73
CA PHE A 220 14.34 9.24 7.91
C PHE A 220 15.68 9.89 8.28
N CYS A 221 15.74 11.22 8.42
CA CYS A 221 16.95 11.92 8.84
C CYS A 221 17.42 11.49 10.24
N GLN A 222 16.49 11.30 11.18
CA GLN A 222 16.79 10.84 12.54
C GLN A 222 17.29 9.39 12.55
N THR A 223 16.74 8.53 11.70
CA THR A 223 17.17 7.13 11.54
C THR A 223 18.65 7.06 11.14
N PHE A 224 19.15 8.03 10.37
CA PHE A 224 20.52 8.09 9.87
C PHE A 224 21.30 9.30 10.38
N VAL A 225 21.08 9.69 11.63
CA VAL A 225 21.68 10.90 12.25
C VAL A 225 23.22 10.93 12.23
N GLN A 226 23.86 9.77 12.11
CA GLN A 226 25.33 9.64 12.07
C GLN A 226 25.92 9.88 10.67
N GLU A 227 25.11 9.90 9.62
CA GLU A 227 25.59 10.09 8.26
C GLU A 227 25.74 11.57 7.93
N VAL A 228 26.86 11.94 7.31
CA VAL A 228 27.16 13.32 6.92
C VAL A 228 26.30 13.81 5.75
N ALA A 229 25.72 12.89 5.00
CA ALA A 229 24.84 13.15 3.87
C ALA A 229 23.83 12.01 3.69
N LEU A 230 22.68 12.35 3.11
CA LEU A 230 21.63 11.40 2.76
C LEU A 230 21.28 11.54 1.28
N GLY A 231 20.97 10.41 0.64
CA GLY A 231 20.52 10.37 -0.74
C GLY A 231 19.00 10.42 -0.86
N ILE A 232 18.53 10.84 -2.03
CA ILE A 232 17.12 10.75 -2.45
C ILE A 232 17.11 10.13 -3.84
N SER A 233 16.30 9.10 -4.07
CA SER A 233 16.14 8.49 -5.38
C SER A 233 15.48 9.45 -6.38
N SER A 234 15.81 9.28 -7.66
CA SER A 234 15.26 10.06 -8.78
C SER A 234 14.38 9.15 -9.66
N PRO A 235 13.28 9.67 -10.25
CA PRO A 235 12.83 11.07 -10.28
C PRO A 235 12.16 11.54 -8.97
N ILE A 236 12.39 12.81 -8.62
CA ILE A 236 11.75 13.47 -7.47
C ILE A 236 10.46 14.15 -7.96
N SER A 237 9.32 13.83 -7.33
CA SER A 237 8.05 14.49 -7.67
C SER A 237 8.05 15.98 -7.29
N PRO A 238 7.31 16.85 -8.00
CA PRO A 238 7.19 18.27 -7.65
C PRO A 238 6.76 18.52 -6.19
N GLU A 239 5.91 17.64 -5.64
CA GLU A 239 5.43 17.70 -4.27
C GLU A 239 6.56 17.49 -3.25
N MET A 240 7.51 16.58 -3.53
CA MET A 240 8.70 16.38 -2.70
C MET A 240 9.61 17.62 -2.69
N TYR A 241 9.74 18.33 -3.82
CA TYR A 241 10.54 19.57 -3.89
C TYR A 241 10.02 20.67 -2.95
N HIS A 242 8.72 20.79 -2.76
CA HIS A 242 8.13 21.78 -1.86
C HIS A 242 8.44 21.50 -0.38
N GLY A 243 8.57 20.23 0.00
CA GLY A 243 8.99 19.84 1.34
C GLY A 243 10.42 20.29 1.67
N LYS A 244 11.33 20.23 0.68
CA LYS A 244 12.75 20.63 0.84
C LYS A 244 12.93 22.09 1.26
N LYS A 245 12.07 23.01 0.80
CA LYS A 245 12.10 24.44 1.18
C LYS A 245 11.65 24.72 2.60
N SER A 246 10.96 23.79 3.27
CA SER A 246 10.49 23.96 4.65
C SER A 246 11.46 23.36 5.69
N LEU A 247 12.45 22.58 5.25
CA LEU A 247 13.49 21.98 6.10
C LEU A 247 14.84 22.70 6.03
N MET A 248 15.01 23.66 5.11
CA MET A 248 16.16 24.58 5.04
C MET A 248 15.79 25.89 5.72
#